data_AF-A0A3D0GWI9-F1
#
_entry.id   AF-A0A3D0GWI9-F1
#
_cell.length_a   1.000
_cell.length_b   1.000
_cell.length_c   1.000
_cell.angle_alpha   90.00
_cell.angle_beta   90.00
_cell.angle_gamma   90.00
#
_symmetry.space_group_name_H-M   'P 1'
#
loop_
_entity.id
_entity.type
_entity.pdbx_description
1 polymer ?
#
loop_
_entity_poly.entity_id
_entity_poly.type
_entity_poly.pdbx_seq_one_letter_code
_entity_poly.pdbx_strand_id
1 'polypeptide(L)' 'MNSSEYTLSMKEFATICHTTRDTLRHYYENKIIEPYIDPDNGYHYYSPTQVSTYYHVLA' A
#
# COMPACT_ATOMS: atom_id res chain seq x y z
N MET A 1 -2.13 6.42 16.84
CA MET A 1 -2.14 6.21 15.38
C MET A 1 -3.51 5.66 15.03
N ASN A 2 -4.28 6.36 14.18
CA ASN A 2 -5.63 5.93 13.81
C ASN A 2 -5.51 4.79 12.78
N SER A 3 -5.57 3.54 13.22
CA SER A 3 -5.59 2.36 12.33
C SER A 3 -6.78 2.33 11.36
N SER A 4 -7.74 3.26 11.52
CA SER A 4 -8.88 3.44 10.61
C SER A 4 -8.50 3.95 9.23
N GLU A 5 -7.27 4.39 9.00
CA GLU A 5 -6.82 4.93 7.71
C GLU A 5 -6.24 3.86 6.77
N TYR A 6 -5.83 2.69 7.29
CA TYR A 6 -5.17 1.61 6.54
C TYR A 6 -6.13 0.44 6.33
N THR A 7 -7.03 0.58 5.37
CA THR A 7 -8.14 -0.36 5.13
C THR A 7 -7.96 -1.24 3.90
N LEU A 8 -7.04 -0.88 2.99
CA LEU A 8 -6.86 -1.61 1.74
C LEU A 8 -5.83 -2.71 1.89
N SER A 9 -6.21 -3.95 1.61
CA SER A 9 -5.23 -5.01 1.45
C SER A 9 -4.32 -4.76 0.24
N MET A 10 -3.15 -5.39 0.24
CA MET A 10 -2.23 -5.35 -0.90
C MET A 10 -2.90 -5.69 -2.24
N LYS A 11 -3.88 -6.59 -2.25
CA LYS A 11 -4.60 -6.98 -3.48
C LYS A 11 -5.56 -5.88 -3.95
N GLU A 12 -6.29 -5.26 -3.03
CA GLU A 12 -7.21 -4.17 -3.36
C GLU A 12 -6.46 -2.95 -3.87
N PHE A 13 -5.37 -2.58 -3.18
CA PHE A 13 -4.51 -1.47 -3.61
C PHE A 13 -3.92 -1.70 -5.01
N ALA A 14 -3.42 -2.92 -5.27
CA ALA A 14 -2.89 -3.30 -6.59
C ALA A 14 -3.96 -3.20 -7.69
N THR A 15 -5.19 -3.61 -7.39
CA THR A 15 -6.32 -3.52 -8.31
C THR A 15 -6.67 -2.07 -8.64
N ILE A 16 -6.73 -1.19 -7.63
CA ILE A 16 -7.05 0.24 -7.80
C ILE A 16 -5.96 0.96 -8.61
N CYS A 17 -4.69 0.62 -8.36
CA CYS A 17 -3.55 1.25 -9.04
C CYS A 17 -3.20 0.57 -10.38
N HIS A 18 -3.99 -0.40 -10.82
CA HIS A 18 -3.74 -1.21 -12.03
C HIS A 18 -2.29 -1.76 -12.09
N THR A 19 -1.78 -2.22 -10.94
CA THR A 19 -0.39 -2.66 -10.77
C THR A 19 -0.34 -4.07 -10.19
N THR A 20 0.87 -4.60 -10.00
CA THR A 20 1.07 -5.95 -9.47
C THR A 20 1.50 -5.91 -8.00
N ARG A 21 1.28 -7.03 -7.30
CA ARG A 21 1.80 -7.22 -5.93
C ARG A 21 3.32 -7.16 -5.90
N ASP A 22 3.99 -7.68 -6.94
CA ASP A 22 5.44 -7.61 -7.05
C ASP A 22 5.95 -6.17 -7.18
N THR A 23 5.27 -5.33 -7.95
CA THR A 23 5.55 -3.89 -8.06
C THR A 23 5.41 -3.19 -6.71
N LEU A 24 4.32 -3.45 -5.98
CA LEU A 24 4.12 -2.88 -4.64
C LEU A 24 5.19 -3.35 -3.64
N ARG A 25 5.60 -4.63 -3.72
CA ARG A 25 6.70 -5.16 -2.90
C ARG A 25 8.01 -4.44 -3.20
N HIS A 26 8.33 -4.24 -4.47
CA HIS A 26 9.52 -3.49 -4.87
C HIS A 26 9.49 -2.06 -4.30
N TYR A 27 8.34 -1.39 -4.34
CA TYR A 27 8.20 -0.04 -3.77
C TYR A 27 8.31 0.01 -2.26
N TYR A 28 7.82 -1.01 -1.56
CA TYR A 28 8.02 -1.16 -0.13
C TYR A 28 9.50 -1.36 0.22
N GLU A 29 10.20 -2.25 -0.50
CA GLU A 29 11.64 -2.50 -0.30
C GLU A 29 12.50 -1.24 -0.52
N ASN A 30 12.09 -0.40 -1.48
CA ASN A 30 12.73 0.89 -1.76
C ASN A 30 12.21 2.06 -0.91
N LYS A 31 11.31 1.81 0.07
CA LYS A 31 10.71 2.84 0.95
C LYS A 31 10.01 3.98 0.21
N ILE A 32 9.38 3.65 -0.92
CA ILE A 32 8.62 4.61 -1.73
C ILE A 32 7.17 4.71 -1.23
N ILE A 33 6.56 3.56 -0.95
CA ILE A 33 5.21 3.47 -0.36
C ILE A 33 5.28 2.46 0.78
N GLU A 34 5.05 2.94 2.01
CA GLU A 34 5.10 2.12 3.22
C GLU A 34 3.67 1.77 3.67
N PRO A 35 3.29 0.48 3.70
CA PRO A 35 2.04 0.05 4.29
C PRO A 35 2.13 0.02 5.82
N TYR A 36 0.97 0.03 6.47
CA TYR A 36 0.86 -0.45 7.85
C TYR A 36 0.99 -1.97 7.87
N ILE A 37 1.88 -2.48 8.73
CA ILE A 37 2.04 -3.90 8.98
C ILE A 37 1.27 -4.21 10.26
N ASP A 38 0.23 -5.01 10.13
CA ASP A 38 -0.56 -5.48 11.26
C ASP A 38 0.32 -6.38 12.16
N PRO A 39 0.50 -6.02 13.45
CA PRO A 39 1.39 -6.75 14.35
C PRO A 39 0.86 -8.14 14.73
N ASP A 40 -0.44 -8.40 14.57
CA ASP A 40 -1.07 -9.65 14.98
C ASP A 40 -0.96 -10.73 13.90
N ASN A 41 -1.01 -10.34 12.62
CA ASN A 41 -1.03 -11.28 11.49
C ASN A 41 0.07 -11.02 10.43
N GLY A 42 0.80 -9.91 10.52
CA GLY A 42 1.87 -9.54 9.59
C GLY A 42 1.40 -9.06 8.21
N TYR A 43 0.10 -8.83 8.01
CA TYR A 43 -0.44 -8.38 6.72
C TYR A 43 -0.18 -6.90 6.49
N HIS A 44 0.04 -6.57 5.21
CA HIS A 44 0.29 -5.22 4.75
C HIS A 44 -1.03 -4.57 4.33
N TYR A 45 -1.34 -3.45 4.97
CA TYR A 45 -2.48 -2.61 4.67
C TYR A 45 -2.03 -1.24 4.20
N TYR A 46 -2.69 -0.74 3.17
CA TYR A 46 -2.44 0.55 2.56
C TYR A 46 -3.60 1.49 2.86
N SER A 47 -3.30 2.79 2.88
CA SER A 47 -4.34 3.81 2.99
C SER A 47 -4.92 4.15 1.62
N PRO A 48 -6.25 4.39 1.50
CA PRO A 48 -6.84 4.95 0.29
C PRO A 48 -6.19 6.27 -0.15
N THR A 49 -5.66 7.08 0.77
CA THR A 49 -4.98 8.35 0.44
C THR A 49 -3.65 8.10 -0.29
N GLN A 50 -2.99 6.96 -0.05
CA GLN A 50 -1.75 6.57 -0.72
C GLN A 50 -1.96 6.24 -2.21
N VAL A 51 -3.19 5.99 -2.66
CA VAL A 51 -3.51 5.83 -4.09
C VAL A 51 -3.16 7.11 -4.85
N SER A 52 -3.49 8.28 -4.29
CA SER A 52 -3.11 9.56 -4.91
C SER A 52 -1.59 9.72 -4.95
N THR A 53 -0.89 9.34 -3.87
CA THR A 53 0.58 9.39 -3.81
C THR A 53 1.21 8.48 -4.86
N TYR A 54 0.67 7.27 -5.06
CA TYR A 54 1.12 6.34 -6.10
C TYR A 54 1.11 7.01 -7.48
N TYR A 55 0.00 7.65 -7.86
CA TYR A 55 -0.11 8.30 -9.17
C TYR A 55 0.70 9.60 -9.28
N HIS A 56 1.00 10.29 -8.17
CA HIS A 56 1.84 11.50 -8.22
C HIS A 56 3.33 11.20 -8.30
N VAL A 57 3.78 10.09 -7.71
CA VAL A 57 5.21 9.77 -7.56
C VAL A 57 5.67 8.73 -8.59
N LEU A 58 4.76 7.89 -9.10
CA LEU A 58 5.11 6.64 -9.79
C LEU A 58 4.35 6.39 -11.11
N ALA A 59 3.46 7.30 -11.53
CA ALA A 59 2.83 7.30 -12.86
C ALA A 59 3.43 8.38 -13.75
#